data_AF-A0A6P3QKF7-F1
#
_entry.id   AF-A0A6P3QKF7-F1
#
_cell.length_a   1.000
_cell.length_b   1.000
_cell.length_c   1.000
_cell.angle_alpha   90.00
_cell.angle_beta   90.00
_cell.angle_gamma   90.00
#
_symmetry.space_group_name_H-M   'P 1'
#
loop_
_entity.id
_entity.type
_entity.pdbx_description
1 polymer ?
#
loop_
_entity_poly.entity_id
_entity_poly.type
_entity_poly.pdbx_seq_one_letter_code
_entity_poly.pdbx_strand_id
1 'polypeptide(L)'
;MGSLSAANAHLCFDVFKEMSYDHTTENLVFSPLGLLSALALVLFGARGDSASQMEKVHKCEQDTGVHSHIQALLSEINRFGHSQVHMASGIFAEAAHPFLPKYLDCIEQLYKLKPENLDFKNNLEDARMQINSWIENKTNGEIKGLLPHNSLVASDQLVLVSAISFRGTWKYAFQKDQTRTMPFRSDESQSKAVQMMRLEGYLKLGSVVEPRVQLLELPDAEDRLSMVILLPSEDIGLGQVTREITYEKLKHWLNSASMKDTGVVLYLPRLRVDERHEDLTSILTALGLIDVFDHSRANLSGLTAGGGLTVSTIIHKAMLEVTEGHSEITPTTHTSTVENPEIFKVDRPFLFFILHKETWTILFYGRISTL
;
A
#
# COMPACT_ATOMS: atom_id res chain seq x y z
N MET A 1 0.29 18.95 -6.23
CA MET A 1 0.09 17.82 -5.29
C MET A 1 -1.24 17.09 -5.49
N GLY A 2 -2.36 17.76 -5.81
CA GLY A 2 -3.65 17.07 -5.99
C GLY A 2 -3.72 16.03 -7.12
N SER A 3 -2.88 16.15 -8.15
CA SER A 3 -2.82 15.18 -9.27
C SER A 3 -2.18 13.84 -8.87
N LEU A 4 -1.10 13.86 -8.07
CA LEU A 4 -0.38 12.63 -7.71
C LEU A 4 -1.16 11.77 -6.71
N SER A 5 -1.85 12.37 -5.73
CA SER A 5 -2.68 11.59 -4.80
C SER A 5 -3.94 11.02 -5.46
N ALA A 6 -4.51 11.74 -6.43
CA ALA A 6 -5.56 11.20 -7.29
C ALA A 6 -5.03 10.03 -8.13
N ALA A 7 -3.88 10.19 -8.79
CA ALA A 7 -3.23 9.14 -9.57
C ALA A 7 -2.94 7.89 -8.73
N ASN A 8 -2.37 8.08 -7.53
CA ASN A 8 -2.14 7.02 -6.54
C ASN A 8 -3.45 6.29 -6.18
N ALA A 9 -4.52 7.01 -5.93
CA ALA A 9 -5.81 6.41 -5.58
C ALA A 9 -6.48 5.71 -6.76
N HIS A 10 -6.40 6.26 -7.98
CA HIS A 10 -6.93 5.59 -9.17
C HIS A 10 -6.17 4.29 -9.45
N LEU A 11 -4.82 4.33 -9.43
CA LEU A 11 -4.01 3.11 -9.52
C LEU A 11 -4.38 2.12 -8.41
N CYS A 12 -4.58 2.62 -7.18
CA CYS A 12 -4.99 1.80 -6.05
C CYS A 12 -6.28 1.03 -6.31
N PHE A 13 -7.34 1.71 -6.75
CA PHE A 13 -8.62 1.06 -6.97
C PHE A 13 -8.63 0.17 -8.21
N ASP A 14 -7.96 0.57 -9.29
CA ASP A 14 -7.84 -0.24 -10.51
C ASP A 14 -7.10 -1.55 -10.22
N VAL A 15 -5.93 -1.48 -9.57
CA VAL A 15 -5.14 -2.66 -9.19
C VAL A 15 -5.88 -3.56 -8.20
N PHE A 16 -6.52 -2.98 -7.18
CA PHE A 16 -7.26 -3.77 -6.20
C PHE A 16 -8.46 -4.50 -6.80
N LYS A 17 -9.16 -3.87 -7.75
CA LYS A 17 -10.27 -4.50 -8.48
C LYS A 17 -9.79 -5.72 -9.27
N GLU A 18 -8.69 -5.60 -9.99
CA GLU A 18 -8.11 -6.72 -10.74
C GLU A 18 -7.59 -7.83 -9.81
N MET A 19 -6.88 -7.49 -8.72
CA MET A 19 -6.43 -8.48 -7.73
C MET A 19 -7.59 -9.24 -7.07
N SER A 20 -8.72 -8.56 -6.86
CA SER A 20 -9.89 -9.13 -6.17
C SER A 20 -10.90 -9.82 -7.07
N TYR A 21 -10.69 -9.83 -8.40
CA TYR A 21 -11.66 -10.32 -9.39
C TYR A 21 -12.11 -11.77 -9.11
N ASP A 22 -11.18 -12.69 -8.86
CA ASP A 22 -11.45 -14.10 -8.54
C ASP A 22 -11.29 -14.46 -7.05
N HIS A 23 -10.73 -13.54 -6.25
CA HIS A 23 -10.41 -13.76 -4.85
C HIS A 23 -11.29 -12.84 -4.00
N THR A 24 -12.57 -13.18 -3.80
CA THR A 24 -13.50 -12.30 -3.05
C THR A 24 -13.49 -12.53 -1.54
N THR A 25 -12.96 -13.67 -1.08
CA THR A 25 -13.04 -14.16 0.31
C THR A 25 -11.72 -14.14 1.06
N GLU A 26 -10.61 -13.81 0.39
CA GLU A 26 -9.28 -13.81 0.98
C GLU A 26 -8.92 -12.44 1.55
N ASN A 27 -7.93 -12.41 2.44
CA ASN A 27 -7.30 -11.14 2.80
C ASN A 27 -6.54 -10.63 1.58
N LEU A 28 -6.56 -9.31 1.39
CA LEU A 28 -5.82 -8.68 0.30
C LEU A 28 -5.32 -7.36 0.82
N VAL A 29 -4.01 -7.19 0.91
CA VAL A 29 -3.39 -5.93 1.33
C VAL A 29 -2.23 -5.63 0.39
N PHE A 30 -2.13 -4.38 -0.03
CA PHE A 30 -1.01 -3.90 -0.82
C PHE A 30 -0.82 -2.39 -0.63
N SER A 31 0.28 -1.86 -1.16
CA SER A 31 0.58 -0.44 -1.17
C SER A 31 0.60 0.12 -2.57
N PRO A 32 -0.37 0.99 -2.92
CA PRO A 32 -0.36 1.64 -4.22
C PRO A 32 0.80 2.61 -4.36
N LEU A 33 1.28 3.23 -3.27
CA LEU A 33 2.43 4.13 -3.33
C LEU A 33 3.73 3.38 -3.66
N GLY A 34 3.92 2.19 -3.08
CA GLY A 34 5.08 1.37 -3.38
C GLY A 34 5.13 0.95 -4.85
N LEU A 35 3.99 0.48 -5.36
CA LEU A 35 3.86 0.12 -6.77
C LEU A 35 4.06 1.32 -7.70
N LEU A 36 3.41 2.46 -7.39
CA LEU A 36 3.57 3.71 -8.12
C LEU A 36 5.05 4.13 -8.21
N SER A 37 5.77 4.05 -7.10
CA SER A 37 7.19 4.40 -7.01
C SER A 37 8.07 3.48 -7.86
N ALA A 38 7.83 2.17 -7.81
CA ALA A 38 8.56 1.20 -8.63
C ALA A 38 8.31 1.40 -10.14
N LEU A 39 7.06 1.63 -10.53
CA LEU A 39 6.71 1.91 -11.93
C LEU A 39 7.30 3.24 -12.42
N ALA A 40 7.41 4.25 -11.55
CA ALA A 40 8.05 5.51 -11.92
C ALA A 40 9.53 5.32 -12.29
N LEU A 41 10.26 4.40 -11.64
CA LEU A 41 11.66 4.13 -11.99
C LEU A 41 11.79 3.63 -13.44
N VAL A 42 10.88 2.78 -13.89
CA VAL A 42 10.86 2.28 -15.28
C VAL A 42 10.37 3.36 -16.25
N LEU A 43 9.33 4.11 -15.88
CA LEU A 43 8.76 5.18 -16.72
C LEU A 43 9.82 6.22 -17.12
N PHE A 44 10.76 6.53 -16.23
CA PHE A 44 11.84 7.49 -16.52
C PHE A 44 12.67 7.10 -17.77
N GLY A 45 12.89 5.79 -17.97
CA GLY A 45 13.63 5.24 -19.10
C GLY A 45 12.78 4.66 -20.23
N ALA A 46 11.46 4.59 -20.07
CA ALA A 46 10.55 4.12 -21.11
C ALA A 46 10.42 5.14 -22.25
N ARG A 47 10.24 4.68 -23.48
CA ARG A 47 10.04 5.52 -24.67
C ARG A 47 8.92 4.96 -25.56
N GLY A 48 8.42 5.77 -26.49
CA GLY A 48 7.37 5.36 -27.45
C GLY A 48 6.12 4.81 -26.76
N ASP A 49 5.53 3.77 -27.34
CA ASP A 49 4.29 3.16 -26.85
C ASP A 49 4.42 2.58 -25.43
N SER A 50 5.60 2.08 -25.05
CA SER A 50 5.89 1.65 -23.68
C SER A 50 5.71 2.80 -22.68
N ALA A 51 6.23 3.99 -22.99
CA ALA A 51 6.05 5.16 -22.12
C ALA A 51 4.57 5.58 -22.07
N SER A 52 3.89 5.63 -23.22
CA SER A 52 2.49 6.05 -23.27
C SER A 52 1.55 5.11 -22.50
N GLN A 53 1.78 3.80 -22.55
CA GLN A 53 1.03 2.82 -21.75
C GLN A 53 1.31 3.01 -20.25
N MET A 54 2.57 3.23 -19.87
CA MET A 54 2.94 3.49 -18.48
C MET A 54 2.34 4.78 -17.94
N GLU A 55 2.38 5.88 -18.69
CA GLU A 55 1.76 7.16 -18.30
C GLU A 55 0.25 6.99 -18.04
N LYS A 56 -0.43 6.22 -18.92
CA LYS A 56 -1.86 5.92 -18.77
C LYS A 56 -2.18 5.12 -17.50
N VAL A 57 -1.38 4.08 -17.19
CA VAL A 57 -1.57 3.27 -15.97
C VAL A 57 -1.17 4.05 -14.72
N HIS A 58 -0.13 4.88 -14.82
CA HIS A 58 0.31 5.76 -13.75
C HIS A 58 -0.69 6.91 -13.51
N LYS A 59 -1.64 7.14 -14.43
CA LYS A 59 -2.69 8.18 -14.38
C LYS A 59 -2.11 9.58 -14.19
N CYS A 60 -0.88 9.80 -14.63
CA CYS A 60 -0.34 11.15 -14.75
C CYS A 60 -0.66 11.63 -16.16
N GLU A 61 -1.39 12.75 -16.26
CA GLU A 61 -1.39 13.54 -17.49
C GLU A 61 0.06 13.90 -17.85
N GLN A 62 0.32 14.35 -19.09
CA GLN A 62 1.65 14.66 -19.67
C GLN A 62 2.42 15.81 -18.97
N ASP A 63 2.32 15.90 -17.65
CA ASP A 63 3.05 16.77 -16.77
C ASP A 63 4.48 16.25 -16.64
N THR A 64 5.43 17.03 -17.14
CA THR A 64 6.87 16.76 -17.03
C THR A 64 7.38 16.65 -15.59
N GLY A 65 6.55 16.95 -14.58
CA GLY A 65 6.89 16.94 -13.16
C GLY A 65 6.66 15.62 -12.39
N VAL A 66 6.22 14.52 -13.00
CA VAL A 66 5.87 13.26 -12.28
C VAL A 66 6.95 12.84 -11.28
N HIS A 67 8.21 12.76 -11.72
CA HIS A 67 9.31 12.32 -10.87
C HIS A 67 9.58 13.29 -9.71
N SER A 68 9.49 14.60 -9.94
CA SER A 68 9.64 15.59 -8.87
C SER A 68 8.49 15.54 -7.85
N HIS A 69 7.27 15.25 -8.29
CA HIS A 69 6.13 15.09 -7.39
C HIS A 69 6.26 13.83 -6.54
N ILE A 70 6.68 12.71 -7.13
CA ILE A 70 6.92 11.47 -6.38
C ILE A 70 8.08 11.65 -5.40
N GLN A 71 9.17 12.31 -5.83
CA GLN A 71 10.28 12.64 -4.94
C GLN A 71 9.81 13.46 -3.74
N ALA A 72 9.02 14.51 -3.97
CA ALA A 72 8.49 15.36 -2.90
C ALA A 72 7.65 14.55 -1.92
N LEU A 73 6.74 13.70 -2.44
CA LEU A 73 5.89 12.83 -1.64
C LEU A 73 6.69 11.80 -0.82
N LEU A 74 7.66 11.12 -1.43
CA LEU A 74 8.51 10.16 -0.74
C LEU A 74 9.39 10.85 0.31
N SER A 75 9.89 12.05 0.01
CA SER A 75 10.66 12.85 0.97
C SER A 75 9.81 13.29 2.16
N GLU A 76 8.55 13.69 1.91
CA GLU A 76 7.60 14.05 2.96
C GLU A 76 7.28 12.86 3.86
N ILE A 77 6.97 11.70 3.27
CA ILE A 77 6.70 10.47 4.02
C ILE A 77 7.94 10.02 4.81
N ASN A 78 9.13 10.06 4.22
CA ASN A 78 10.37 9.64 4.87
C ASN A 78 10.85 10.62 5.96
N ARG A 79 10.58 11.92 5.82
CA ARG A 79 10.95 12.94 6.82
C ARG A 79 10.27 12.72 8.18
N PHE A 80 9.11 12.08 8.15
CA PHE A 80 8.27 11.85 9.32
C PHE A 80 8.15 10.36 9.69
N GLY A 81 8.40 9.47 8.74
CA GLY A 81 8.30 8.01 8.88
C GLY A 81 9.39 7.36 9.73
N HIS A 82 10.13 8.11 10.56
CA HIS A 82 11.26 7.52 11.29
C HIS A 82 10.86 6.45 12.32
N SER A 83 9.58 6.27 12.65
CA SER A 83 9.13 5.21 13.58
C SER A 83 8.00 4.30 13.09
N GLN A 84 7.12 4.74 12.16
CA GLN A 84 5.90 4.00 11.83
C GLN A 84 5.84 3.38 10.44
N VAL A 85 6.49 3.99 9.43
CA VAL A 85 6.41 3.55 8.03
C VAL A 85 7.82 3.37 7.49
N HIS A 86 8.13 2.17 7.01
CA HIS A 86 9.37 1.91 6.29
C HIS A 86 9.04 1.42 4.90
N MET A 87 9.59 2.07 3.87
CA MET A 87 9.35 1.72 2.47
C MET A 87 10.66 1.64 1.71
N ALA A 88 10.74 0.68 0.80
CA ALA A 88 11.79 0.57 -0.19
C ALA A 88 11.18 0.15 -1.54
N SER A 89 11.56 0.83 -2.63
CA SER A 89 11.24 0.38 -3.98
C SER A 89 12.52 0.42 -4.80
N GLY A 90 12.83 -0.67 -5.51
CA GLY A 90 14.11 -0.86 -6.19
C GLY A 90 13.95 -1.48 -7.57
N ILE A 91 14.99 -1.32 -8.39
CA ILE A 91 15.08 -1.80 -9.76
C ILE A 91 16.43 -2.47 -9.97
N PHE A 92 16.39 -3.71 -10.45
CA PHE A 92 17.56 -4.57 -10.61
C PHE A 92 17.56 -5.15 -12.02
N ALA A 93 18.63 -4.92 -12.79
CA ALA A 93 18.76 -5.43 -14.15
C ALA A 93 19.79 -6.55 -14.22
N GLU A 94 19.64 -7.44 -15.19
CA GLU A 94 20.65 -8.46 -15.49
C GLU A 94 22.00 -7.80 -15.86
N ALA A 95 23.12 -8.41 -15.46
CA ALA A 95 24.47 -7.90 -15.61
C ALA A 95 24.84 -7.60 -17.08
N ALA A 96 24.25 -8.34 -18.03
CA ALA A 96 24.41 -8.11 -19.46
C ALA A 96 23.76 -6.81 -19.98
N HIS A 97 22.91 -6.16 -19.18
CA HIS A 97 22.17 -4.95 -19.54
C HIS A 97 22.56 -3.76 -18.63
N PRO A 98 23.78 -3.21 -18.75
CA PRO A 98 24.24 -2.12 -17.89
C PRO A 98 23.37 -0.87 -18.07
N PHE A 99 23.00 -0.25 -16.93
CA PHE A 99 22.27 1.00 -16.93
C PHE A 99 23.09 2.15 -17.54
N LEU A 100 22.41 3.07 -18.22
CA LEU A 100 23.02 4.27 -18.76
C LEU A 100 23.51 5.17 -17.60
N PRO A 101 24.73 5.74 -17.67
CA PRO A 101 25.22 6.66 -16.64
C PRO A 101 24.28 7.83 -16.38
N LYS A 102 23.71 8.41 -17.46
CA LYS A 102 22.72 9.49 -17.37
C LYS A 102 21.46 9.08 -16.59
N TYR A 103 21.01 7.84 -16.74
CA TYR A 103 19.87 7.32 -15.99
C TYR A 103 20.21 7.19 -14.51
N LEU A 104 21.36 6.60 -14.19
CA LEU A 104 21.84 6.45 -12.82
C LEU A 104 21.96 7.80 -12.11
N ASP A 105 22.59 8.79 -12.76
CA ASP A 105 22.76 10.14 -12.22
C ASP A 105 21.41 10.79 -11.89
N CYS A 106 20.43 10.68 -12.79
CA CYS A 106 19.10 11.24 -12.57
C CYS A 106 18.34 10.52 -11.43
N ILE A 107 18.37 9.19 -11.37
CA ILE A 107 17.69 8.43 -10.32
C ILE A 107 18.33 8.67 -8.95
N GLU A 108 19.66 8.78 -8.87
CA GLU A 108 20.34 9.12 -7.62
C GLU A 108 19.98 10.53 -7.14
N GLN A 109 19.85 11.50 -8.05
CA GLN A 109 19.43 12.86 -7.71
C GLN A 109 17.98 12.93 -7.22
N LEU A 110 17.06 12.25 -7.92
CA LEU A 110 15.61 12.31 -7.68
C LEU A 110 15.17 11.39 -6.54
N TYR A 111 15.64 10.16 -6.50
CA TYR A 111 15.11 9.13 -5.59
C TYR A 111 16.09 8.71 -4.49
N LYS A 112 17.33 9.24 -4.49
CA LYS A 112 18.42 8.80 -3.58
C LYS A 112 18.62 7.28 -3.63
N LEU A 113 18.41 6.72 -4.82
CA LEU A 113 18.44 5.30 -5.11
C LEU A 113 19.51 5.02 -6.15
N LYS A 114 20.16 3.85 -6.04
CA LYS A 114 21.10 3.33 -7.03
C LYS A 114 20.51 2.07 -7.63
N PRO A 115 20.07 2.11 -8.90
CA PRO A 115 19.79 0.91 -9.68
C PRO A 115 21.02 0.00 -9.72
N GLU A 116 20.82 -1.31 -9.60
CA GLU A 116 21.92 -2.28 -9.54
C GLU A 116 21.81 -3.30 -10.67
N ASN A 117 22.97 -3.69 -11.21
CA ASN A 117 23.08 -4.78 -12.16
C ASN A 117 23.51 -6.05 -11.42
N LEU A 118 22.75 -7.14 -11.54
CA LEU A 118 22.97 -8.42 -10.86
C LEU A 118 23.06 -9.57 -11.88
N ASP A 119 23.77 -10.64 -11.53
CA ASP A 119 23.93 -11.82 -12.42
C ASP A 119 22.85 -12.87 -12.12
N PHE A 120 21.65 -12.68 -12.67
CA PHE A 120 20.55 -13.65 -12.59
C PHE A 120 20.87 -14.92 -13.40
N LYS A 121 21.65 -14.80 -14.46
CA LYS A 121 21.93 -15.92 -15.37
C LYS A 121 22.85 -16.99 -14.76
N ASN A 122 23.94 -16.58 -14.13
CA ASN A 122 24.97 -17.50 -13.63
C ASN A 122 25.05 -17.53 -12.09
N ASN A 123 24.53 -16.52 -11.39
CA ASN A 123 24.64 -16.42 -9.93
C ASN A 123 23.33 -15.99 -9.24
N LEU A 124 22.24 -16.67 -9.61
CA LEU A 124 20.86 -16.35 -9.20
C LEU A 124 20.65 -16.25 -7.69
N GLU A 125 21.20 -17.17 -6.89
CA GLU A 125 21.03 -17.15 -5.44
C GLU A 125 21.77 -15.99 -4.77
N ASP A 126 22.94 -15.60 -5.31
CA ASP A 126 23.66 -14.42 -4.83
C ASP A 126 22.87 -13.14 -5.15
N ALA A 127 22.37 -13.02 -6.39
CA ALA A 127 21.48 -11.91 -6.77
C ALA A 127 20.25 -11.80 -5.87
N ARG A 128 19.61 -12.95 -5.55
CA ARG A 128 18.49 -13.01 -4.61
C ARG A 128 18.87 -12.51 -3.20
N MET A 129 20.03 -12.94 -2.69
CA MET A 129 20.52 -12.52 -1.37
C MET A 129 20.86 -11.02 -1.35
N GLN A 130 21.46 -10.49 -2.42
CA GLN A 130 21.76 -9.06 -2.56
C GLN A 130 20.47 -8.23 -2.52
N ILE A 131 19.42 -8.60 -3.27
CA ILE A 131 18.14 -7.89 -3.24
C ILE A 131 17.49 -7.95 -1.85
N ASN A 132 17.51 -9.12 -1.20
CA ASN A 132 16.99 -9.27 0.16
C ASN A 132 17.73 -8.38 1.17
N SER A 133 19.06 -8.36 1.11
CA SER A 133 19.89 -7.53 1.99
C SER A 133 19.65 -6.03 1.72
N TRP A 134 19.50 -5.66 0.45
CA TRP A 134 19.18 -4.29 0.05
C TRP A 134 17.84 -3.83 0.65
N ILE A 135 16.79 -4.65 0.54
CA ILE A 135 15.47 -4.34 1.13
C ILE A 135 15.54 -4.27 2.64
N GLU A 136 16.21 -5.23 3.29
CA GLU A 136 16.36 -5.25 4.75
C GLU A 136 17.04 -3.98 5.24
N ASN A 137 18.11 -3.56 4.58
CA ASN A 137 18.82 -2.32 4.92
C ASN A 137 17.94 -1.08 4.69
N LYS A 138 17.28 -0.98 3.53
CA LYS A 138 16.42 0.17 3.19
C LYS A 138 15.16 0.28 4.06
N THR A 139 14.74 -0.82 4.68
CA THR A 139 13.57 -0.87 5.59
C THR A 139 13.96 -0.93 7.06
N ASN A 140 15.23 -0.62 7.40
CA ASN A 140 15.76 -0.66 8.77
C ASN A 140 15.55 -2.02 9.48
N GLY A 141 15.54 -3.11 8.73
CA GLY A 141 15.37 -4.47 9.25
C GLY A 141 13.92 -4.92 9.45
N GLU A 142 12.93 -4.08 9.15
CA GLU A 142 11.51 -4.42 9.31
C GLU A 142 11.04 -5.48 8.30
N ILE A 143 11.58 -5.45 7.08
CA ILE A 143 11.24 -6.41 6.03
C ILE A 143 12.43 -7.28 5.72
N LYS A 144 12.31 -8.57 6.04
CA LYS A 144 13.33 -9.59 5.79
C LYS A 144 12.83 -10.63 4.83
N GLY A 145 13.74 -11.19 4.03
CA GLY A 145 13.43 -12.30 3.13
C GLY A 145 12.29 -11.99 2.18
N LEU A 146 12.32 -10.81 1.53
CA LEU A 146 11.35 -10.44 0.51
C LEU A 146 11.23 -11.53 -0.56
N LEU A 147 12.37 -12.04 -1.02
CA LEU A 147 12.53 -13.03 -2.06
C LEU A 147 12.80 -14.42 -1.46
N PRO A 148 11.80 -15.32 -1.42
CA PRO A 148 12.02 -16.72 -1.04
C PRO A 148 12.86 -17.44 -2.09
N HIS A 149 13.32 -18.65 -1.78
CA HIS A 149 13.99 -19.50 -2.78
C HIS A 149 13.11 -19.68 -4.02
N ASN A 150 13.74 -19.74 -5.20
CA ASN A 150 13.08 -19.89 -6.50
C ASN A 150 12.15 -18.72 -6.91
N SER A 151 12.22 -17.55 -6.26
CA SER A 151 11.44 -16.36 -6.63
C SER A 151 12.01 -15.56 -7.81
N LEU A 152 13.24 -15.88 -8.22
CA LEU A 152 13.88 -15.36 -9.42
C LEU A 152 14.18 -16.53 -10.36
N VAL A 153 14.31 -16.25 -11.65
CA VAL A 153 14.68 -17.22 -12.68
C VAL A 153 15.82 -16.70 -13.54
N ALA A 154 16.61 -17.61 -14.13
CA ALA A 154 17.78 -17.24 -14.93
C ALA A 154 17.46 -16.46 -16.23
N SER A 155 16.18 -16.37 -16.61
CA SER A 155 15.69 -15.56 -17.72
C SER A 155 15.25 -14.15 -17.31
N ASP A 156 15.28 -13.81 -16.02
CA ASP A 156 14.94 -12.47 -15.57
C ASP A 156 15.93 -11.45 -16.15
N GLN A 157 15.40 -10.35 -16.66
CA GLN A 157 16.15 -9.25 -17.27
C GLN A 157 16.04 -7.98 -16.45
N LEU A 158 14.85 -7.66 -15.95
CA LEU A 158 14.59 -6.49 -15.12
C LEU A 158 13.56 -6.84 -14.04
N VAL A 159 14.01 -6.81 -12.79
CA VAL A 159 13.22 -7.14 -11.61
C VAL A 159 12.89 -5.84 -10.87
N LEU A 160 11.61 -5.59 -10.63
CA LEU A 160 11.15 -4.52 -9.76
C LEU A 160 10.73 -5.10 -8.42
N VAL A 161 11.15 -4.43 -7.35
CA VAL A 161 10.72 -4.77 -6.00
C VAL A 161 10.13 -3.56 -5.32
N SER A 162 9.07 -3.78 -4.55
CA SER A 162 8.50 -2.76 -3.68
C SER A 162 8.08 -3.39 -2.36
N ALA A 163 8.52 -2.81 -1.26
CA ALA A 163 8.25 -3.30 0.08
C ALA A 163 7.85 -2.14 0.98
N ILE A 164 6.79 -2.31 1.76
CA ILE A 164 6.36 -1.34 2.77
C ILE A 164 5.99 -2.07 4.06
N SER A 165 6.35 -1.49 5.20
CA SER A 165 5.88 -1.89 6.52
C SER A 165 5.23 -0.71 7.21
N PHE A 166 4.17 -0.98 7.96
CA PHE A 166 3.54 -0.02 8.86
C PHE A 166 3.31 -0.65 10.23
N ARG A 167 3.66 0.12 11.27
CA ARG A 167 3.34 -0.18 12.66
C ARG A 167 2.47 0.92 13.23
N GLY A 168 1.26 0.56 13.63
CA GLY A 168 0.29 1.48 14.22
C GLY A 168 0.73 1.98 15.59
N THR A 169 0.96 3.28 15.72
CA THR A 169 1.00 4.01 16.99
C THR A 169 -0.07 5.07 16.96
N TRP A 170 -1.03 4.98 17.88
CA TRP A 170 -2.29 5.71 17.82
C TRP A 170 -2.27 6.95 18.72
N LYS A 171 -2.97 8.02 18.30
CA LYS A 171 -3.22 9.19 19.14
C LYS A 171 -3.92 8.81 20.44
N TYR A 172 -4.86 7.88 20.33
CA TYR A 172 -5.63 7.32 21.42
C TYR A 172 -5.27 5.84 21.56
N ALA A 173 -4.48 5.49 22.58
CA ALA A 173 -4.08 4.10 22.78
C ALA A 173 -5.24 3.21 23.24
N PHE A 174 -5.25 1.97 22.75
CA PHE A 174 -6.16 0.97 23.27
C PHE A 174 -5.67 0.51 24.66
N GLN A 175 -6.59 0.27 25.57
CA GLN A 175 -6.26 -0.24 26.89
C GLN A 175 -5.97 -1.74 26.82
N LYS A 176 -4.71 -2.15 27.04
CA LYS A 176 -4.26 -3.55 26.89
C LYS A 176 -5.04 -4.52 27.79
N ASP A 177 -5.47 -4.08 28.96
CA ASP A 177 -6.30 -4.83 29.91
C ASP A 177 -7.78 -4.94 29.47
N GLN A 178 -8.21 -4.12 28.52
CA GLN A 178 -9.52 -4.22 27.90
C GLN A 178 -9.55 -5.05 26.61
N THR A 179 -8.38 -5.47 26.10
CA THR A 179 -8.31 -6.41 24.98
C THR A 179 -8.82 -7.77 25.43
N ARG A 180 -9.80 -8.32 24.69
CA ARG A 180 -10.46 -9.59 25.04
C ARG A 180 -10.58 -10.48 23.82
N THR A 181 -10.62 -11.79 24.07
CA THR A 181 -10.98 -12.76 23.05
C THR A 181 -12.44 -12.59 22.65
N MET A 182 -12.72 -12.27 21.39
CA MET A 182 -14.07 -12.12 20.85
C MET A 182 -14.19 -12.83 19.49
N PRO A 183 -15.41 -13.25 19.09
CA PRO A 183 -15.62 -13.83 17.77
C PRO A 183 -15.46 -12.78 16.66
N PHE A 184 -14.77 -13.15 15.58
CA PHE A 184 -14.77 -12.47 14.29
C PHE A 184 -15.48 -13.39 13.28
N ARG A 185 -16.60 -12.92 12.75
CA ARG A 185 -17.49 -13.68 11.84
C ARG A 185 -17.06 -13.44 10.41
N SER A 186 -16.36 -14.40 9.80
CA SER A 186 -15.92 -14.30 8.40
C SER A 186 -17.09 -14.47 7.43
N ASP A 187 -18.05 -15.32 7.80
CA ASP A 187 -19.34 -15.51 7.12
C ASP A 187 -20.42 -15.93 8.14
N GLU A 188 -21.65 -16.23 7.70
CA GLU A 188 -22.75 -16.64 8.57
C GLU A 188 -22.48 -17.93 9.37
N SER A 189 -21.57 -18.78 8.89
CA SER A 189 -21.25 -20.11 9.43
C SER A 189 -19.88 -20.17 10.12
N GLN A 190 -18.95 -19.29 9.76
CA GLN A 190 -17.56 -19.30 10.23
C GLN A 190 -17.27 -18.12 11.14
N SER A 191 -16.90 -18.45 12.38
CA SER A 191 -16.44 -17.49 13.37
C SER A 191 -15.17 -17.99 14.03
N LYS A 192 -14.15 -17.13 14.11
CA LYS A 192 -12.90 -17.44 14.81
C LYS A 192 -12.71 -16.49 15.99
N ALA A 193 -12.14 -17.02 17.07
CA ALA A 193 -11.75 -16.21 18.21
C ALA A 193 -10.52 -15.34 17.87
N VAL A 194 -10.62 -14.03 18.05
CA VAL A 194 -9.55 -13.05 17.82
C VAL A 194 -9.32 -12.20 19.06
N GLN A 195 -8.13 -11.60 19.18
CA GLN A 195 -7.86 -10.58 20.20
C GLN A 195 -8.49 -9.26 19.74
N MET A 196 -9.60 -8.89 20.36
CA MET A 196 -10.37 -7.69 20.07
C MET A 196 -9.98 -6.58 21.05
N MET A 197 -9.33 -5.55 20.53
CA MET A 197 -8.94 -4.37 21.31
C MET A 197 -10.17 -3.48 21.53
N ARG A 198 -10.18 -2.74 22.65
CA ARG A 198 -11.24 -1.79 22.97
C ARG A 198 -10.66 -0.40 23.21
N LEU A 199 -11.28 0.60 22.59
CA LEU A 199 -11.00 2.03 22.80
C LEU A 199 -12.33 2.76 23.01
N GLU A 200 -12.37 3.69 23.95
CA GLU A 200 -13.52 4.57 24.18
C GLU A 200 -13.04 6.02 24.14
N GLY A 201 -13.70 6.84 23.33
CA GLY A 201 -13.31 8.24 23.14
C GLY A 201 -14.06 8.90 21.98
N TYR A 202 -13.72 10.17 21.72
CA TYR A 202 -14.26 10.90 20.58
C TYR A 202 -13.43 10.61 19.34
N LEU A 203 -14.07 10.04 18.32
CA LEU A 203 -13.48 9.73 17.03
C LEU A 203 -14.39 10.26 15.91
N LYS A 204 -13.80 10.50 14.75
CA LYS A 204 -14.58 10.87 13.57
C LYS A 204 -15.29 9.63 13.03
N LEU A 205 -16.61 9.71 13.02
CA LEU A 205 -17.51 8.67 12.54
C LEU A 205 -18.36 9.22 11.39
N GLY A 206 -18.49 8.44 10.32
CA GLY A 206 -19.32 8.74 9.16
C GLY A 206 -20.20 7.56 8.76
N SER A 207 -21.19 7.83 7.93
CA SER A 207 -22.07 6.79 7.37
C SER A 207 -22.44 7.13 5.94
N VAL A 208 -22.41 6.12 5.08
CA VAL A 208 -22.77 6.19 3.66
C VAL A 208 -24.04 5.37 3.47
N VAL A 209 -24.99 5.89 2.70
CA VAL A 209 -26.28 5.25 2.46
C VAL A 209 -26.20 4.23 1.33
N GLU A 210 -25.45 4.54 0.26
CA GLU A 210 -25.31 3.68 -0.92
C GLU A 210 -23.83 3.65 -1.37
N PRO A 211 -23.10 2.56 -1.08
CA PRO A 211 -23.53 1.38 -0.32
C PRO A 211 -23.61 1.66 1.20
N ARG A 212 -24.41 0.89 1.94
CA ARG A 212 -24.54 1.04 3.40
C ARG A 212 -23.24 0.66 4.12
N VAL A 213 -22.47 1.68 4.51
CA VAL A 213 -21.13 1.53 5.11
C VAL A 213 -20.97 2.55 6.22
N GLN A 214 -20.45 2.11 7.37
CA GLN A 214 -19.96 3.01 8.42
C GLN A 214 -18.45 3.23 8.26
N LEU A 215 -18.00 4.46 8.47
CA LEU A 215 -16.59 4.84 8.39
C LEU A 215 -16.10 5.35 9.73
N LEU A 216 -14.91 4.90 10.14
CA LEU A 216 -14.24 5.41 11.33
C LEU A 216 -12.80 5.80 10.98
N GLU A 217 -12.39 7.02 11.35
CA GLU A 217 -11.01 7.51 11.20
C GLU A 217 -10.30 7.40 12.55
N LEU A 218 -9.24 6.60 12.59
CA LEU A 218 -8.35 6.43 13.74
C LEU A 218 -7.00 7.09 13.44
N PRO A 219 -6.71 8.28 14.03
CA PRO A 219 -5.47 9.00 13.78
C PRO A 219 -4.27 8.37 14.48
N ASP A 220 -3.10 8.47 13.84
CA ASP A 220 -1.82 8.12 14.46
C ASP A 220 -1.40 9.15 15.52
N ALA A 221 -0.36 8.82 16.28
CA ALA A 221 0.12 9.63 17.40
C ALA A 221 0.49 11.08 16.99
N GLU A 222 0.99 11.26 15.77
CA GLU A 222 1.38 12.56 15.23
C GLU A 222 0.26 13.28 14.47
N ASP A 223 -0.91 12.64 14.36
CA ASP A 223 -2.09 13.12 13.63
C ASP A 223 -1.81 13.45 12.14
N ARG A 224 -0.85 12.73 11.54
CA ARG A 224 -0.42 12.82 10.14
C ARG A 224 -0.91 11.66 9.29
N LEU A 225 -0.93 10.46 9.87
CA LEU A 225 -1.51 9.28 9.25
C LEU A 225 -2.88 8.99 9.88
N SER A 226 -3.74 8.32 9.13
CA SER A 226 -4.99 7.83 9.67
C SER A 226 -5.33 6.47 9.10
N MET A 227 -5.70 5.55 9.99
CA MET A 227 -6.37 4.33 9.59
C MET A 227 -7.85 4.64 9.42
N VAL A 228 -8.36 4.49 8.22
CA VAL A 228 -9.79 4.63 7.93
C VAL A 228 -10.37 3.25 7.77
N ILE A 229 -11.34 2.88 8.60
CA ILE A 229 -12.03 1.60 8.56
C ILE A 229 -13.38 1.80 7.88
N LEU A 230 -13.66 1.01 6.85
CA LEU A 230 -14.95 0.95 6.18
C LEU A 230 -15.58 -0.38 6.56
N LEU A 231 -16.65 -0.29 7.34
CA LEU A 231 -17.38 -1.43 7.86
C LEU A 231 -18.76 -1.48 7.18
N PRO A 232 -18.98 -2.37 6.19
CA PRO A 232 -20.29 -2.51 5.55
C PRO A 232 -21.35 -3.02 6.52
N SER A 233 -22.62 -2.71 6.26
CA SER A 233 -23.75 -3.39 6.91
C SER A 233 -23.72 -4.90 6.61
N GLU A 234 -24.32 -5.72 7.47
CA GLU A 234 -24.24 -7.19 7.38
C GLU A 234 -24.79 -7.75 6.05
N ASP A 235 -25.74 -7.05 5.43
CA ASP A 235 -26.33 -7.42 4.14
C ASP A 235 -25.51 -6.98 2.91
N ILE A 236 -24.45 -6.18 3.13
CA ILE A 236 -23.60 -5.65 2.05
C ILE A 236 -22.30 -6.43 1.99
N GLY A 237 -22.12 -7.17 0.90
CA GLY A 237 -20.86 -7.83 0.59
C GLY A 237 -19.75 -6.81 0.28
N LEU A 238 -18.53 -7.09 0.75
CA LEU A 238 -17.37 -6.23 0.47
C LEU A 238 -17.14 -5.98 -1.02
N GLY A 239 -17.46 -6.97 -1.87
CA GLY A 239 -17.38 -6.85 -3.33
C GLY A 239 -18.25 -5.73 -3.91
N GLN A 240 -19.37 -5.38 -3.27
CA GLN A 240 -20.18 -4.23 -3.68
C GLN A 240 -19.44 -2.93 -3.38
N VAL A 241 -18.88 -2.80 -2.18
CA VAL A 241 -18.13 -1.62 -1.77
C VAL A 241 -16.88 -1.42 -2.64
N THR A 242 -16.14 -2.48 -2.94
CA THR A 242 -14.93 -2.40 -3.79
C THR A 242 -15.22 -2.03 -5.24
N ARG A 243 -16.38 -2.43 -5.79
CA ARG A 243 -16.81 -1.99 -7.13
C ARG A 243 -17.17 -0.52 -7.16
N GLU A 244 -17.86 -0.06 -6.12
CA GLU A 244 -18.42 1.28 -6.05
C GLU A 244 -17.44 2.35 -5.60
N ILE A 245 -16.40 2.01 -4.85
CA ILE A 245 -15.43 2.96 -4.32
C ILE A 245 -14.58 3.58 -5.45
N THR A 246 -14.46 4.91 -5.41
CA THR A 246 -13.59 5.72 -6.28
C THR A 246 -12.91 6.79 -5.45
N TYR A 247 -11.94 7.50 -6.03
CA TYR A 247 -11.24 8.59 -5.35
C TYR A 247 -12.18 9.72 -4.93
N GLU A 248 -13.11 10.08 -5.82
CA GLU A 248 -14.09 11.14 -5.61
C GLU A 248 -15.08 10.75 -4.52
N LYS A 249 -15.56 9.50 -4.54
CA LYS A 249 -16.43 8.96 -3.49
C LYS A 249 -15.71 8.89 -2.15
N LEU A 250 -14.48 8.40 -2.10
CA LEU A 250 -13.70 8.34 -0.87
C LEU A 250 -13.48 9.74 -0.27
N LYS A 251 -13.10 10.73 -1.10
CA LYS A 251 -13.00 12.13 -0.67
C LYS A 251 -14.32 12.67 -0.16
N HIS A 252 -15.42 12.35 -0.83
CA HIS A 252 -16.74 12.75 -0.38
C HIS A 252 -17.10 12.10 0.96
N TRP A 253 -16.89 10.80 1.12
CA TRP A 253 -17.21 10.07 2.34
C TRP A 253 -16.39 10.52 3.56
N LEU A 254 -15.15 10.97 3.34
CA LEU A 254 -14.23 11.41 4.39
C LEU A 254 -14.16 12.93 4.59
N ASN A 255 -15.04 13.70 3.95
CA ASN A 255 -15.07 15.15 4.17
C ASN A 255 -15.64 15.49 5.56
N SER A 256 -15.39 16.73 6.01
CA SER A 256 -15.83 17.20 7.34
C SER A 256 -17.34 17.33 7.53
N ALA A 257 -18.12 17.37 6.45
CA ALA A 257 -19.59 17.35 6.53
C ALA A 257 -20.12 15.92 6.74
N SER A 258 -19.40 14.91 6.24
CA SER A 258 -19.75 13.50 6.32
C SER A 258 -19.20 12.80 7.57
N MET A 259 -18.05 13.24 8.07
CA MET A 259 -17.39 12.69 9.26
C MET A 259 -17.59 13.63 10.47
N LYS A 260 -18.27 13.14 11.50
CA LYS A 260 -18.57 13.90 12.72
C LYS A 260 -17.77 13.39 13.91
N ASP A 261 -17.25 14.30 14.72
CA ASP A 261 -16.69 13.94 16.02
C ASP A 261 -17.80 13.38 16.91
N THR A 262 -17.72 12.08 17.17
CA THR A 262 -18.75 11.32 17.87
C THR A 262 -18.10 10.52 18.98
N GLY A 263 -18.74 10.46 20.13
CA GLY A 263 -18.30 9.58 21.21
C GLY A 263 -18.55 8.12 20.82
N VAL A 264 -17.50 7.31 20.78
CA VAL A 264 -17.51 5.95 20.24
C VAL A 264 -16.85 4.96 21.19
N VAL A 265 -17.42 3.75 21.28
CA VAL A 265 -16.72 2.55 21.76
C VAL A 265 -16.29 1.73 20.54
N LEU A 266 -15.00 1.79 20.23
CA LEU A 266 -14.38 1.07 19.13
C LEU A 266 -13.91 -0.31 19.59
N TYR A 267 -14.33 -1.35 18.88
CA TYR A 267 -13.74 -2.68 18.94
C TYR A 267 -13.01 -2.97 17.63
N LEU A 268 -11.70 -3.18 17.70
CA LEU A 268 -10.84 -3.43 16.54
C LEU A 268 -9.98 -4.68 16.81
N PRO A 269 -9.99 -5.71 15.95
CA PRO A 269 -9.08 -6.83 16.09
C PRO A 269 -7.63 -6.39 16.02
N ARG A 270 -6.76 -7.05 16.77
CA ARG A 270 -5.31 -6.99 16.48
C ARG A 270 -5.08 -7.55 15.09
N LEU A 271 -4.34 -6.82 14.27
CA LEU A 271 -4.01 -7.23 12.91
C LEU A 271 -2.51 -7.41 12.80
N ARG A 272 -2.10 -8.52 12.19
CA ARG A 272 -0.75 -8.71 11.69
C ARG A 272 -0.88 -9.29 10.29
N VAL A 273 -0.60 -8.45 9.31
CA VAL A 273 -0.65 -8.78 7.90
C VAL A 273 0.78 -8.85 7.39
N ASP A 274 1.08 -9.92 6.67
CA ASP A 274 2.33 -10.13 5.94
C ASP A 274 1.97 -10.68 4.56
N GLU A 275 1.64 -9.77 3.64
CA GLU A 275 1.18 -10.11 2.29
C GLU A 275 2.31 -9.87 1.29
N ARG A 276 2.58 -10.88 0.46
CA ARG A 276 3.56 -10.81 -0.63
C ARG A 276 2.87 -11.21 -1.93
N HIS A 277 2.90 -10.31 -2.90
CA HIS A 277 2.51 -10.54 -4.28
C HIS A 277 3.75 -10.91 -5.08
N GLU A 278 3.78 -12.14 -5.58
CA GLU A 278 4.94 -12.68 -6.27
C GLU A 278 5.17 -12.02 -7.62
N ASP A 279 4.10 -11.74 -8.36
CA ASP A 279 4.20 -11.02 -9.61
C ASP A 279 2.93 -10.23 -9.91
N LEU A 280 3.10 -8.93 -10.16
CA LEU A 280 2.04 -8.00 -10.54
C LEU A 280 1.96 -7.75 -12.05
N THR A 281 2.81 -8.40 -12.86
CA THR A 281 2.82 -8.21 -14.32
C THR A 281 1.47 -8.53 -14.96
N SER A 282 0.81 -9.64 -14.56
CA SER A 282 -0.48 -10.07 -15.09
C SER A 282 -1.60 -9.05 -14.79
N ILE A 283 -1.62 -8.55 -13.56
CA ILE A 283 -2.54 -7.51 -13.10
C ILE A 283 -2.35 -6.22 -13.91
N LEU A 284 -1.10 -5.78 -14.07
CA LEU A 284 -0.79 -4.57 -14.83
C LEU A 284 -1.04 -4.73 -16.33
N THR A 285 -0.87 -5.95 -16.87
CA THR A 285 -1.23 -6.30 -18.24
C THR A 285 -2.73 -6.17 -18.48
N ALA A 286 -3.56 -6.65 -17.55
CA ALA A 286 -5.02 -6.49 -17.61
C ALA A 286 -5.43 -5.00 -17.60
N LEU A 287 -4.66 -4.15 -16.90
CA LEU A 287 -4.83 -2.70 -16.88
C LEU A 287 -4.27 -1.96 -18.12
N GLY A 288 -3.67 -2.69 -19.06
CA GLY A 288 -3.21 -2.17 -20.36
C GLY A 288 -1.74 -1.79 -20.43
N LEU A 289 -0.92 -2.16 -19.44
CA LEU A 289 0.53 -2.09 -19.53
C LEU A 289 1.07 -3.38 -20.17
N ILE A 290 1.38 -3.35 -21.45
CA ILE A 290 1.67 -4.57 -22.22
C ILE A 290 3.10 -4.57 -22.76
N ASP A 291 3.52 -3.47 -23.39
CA ASP A 291 4.74 -3.44 -24.19
C ASP A 291 6.00 -3.63 -23.35
N VAL A 292 6.04 -3.09 -22.12
CA VAL A 292 7.21 -3.22 -21.23
C VAL A 292 7.46 -4.67 -20.78
N PHE A 293 6.47 -5.55 -20.89
CA PHE A 293 6.57 -6.97 -20.58
C PHE A 293 6.85 -7.83 -21.83
N ASP A 294 6.83 -7.23 -23.03
CA ASP A 294 6.96 -7.93 -24.30
C ASP A 294 8.32 -7.65 -24.95
N HIS A 295 9.10 -8.71 -25.18
CA HIS A 295 10.47 -8.60 -25.69
C HIS A 295 10.58 -7.96 -27.08
N SER A 296 9.53 -8.05 -27.90
CA SER A 296 9.51 -7.49 -29.25
C SER A 296 9.05 -6.03 -29.30
N ARG A 297 8.36 -5.56 -28.26
CA ARG A 297 7.73 -4.23 -28.21
C ARG A 297 8.33 -3.30 -27.16
N ALA A 298 8.95 -3.84 -26.11
CA ALA A 298 9.49 -3.05 -25.01
C ALA A 298 10.53 -2.04 -25.51
N ASN A 299 10.26 -0.77 -25.23
CA ASN A 299 11.20 0.30 -25.50
C ASN A 299 11.66 0.95 -24.19
N LEU A 300 12.65 0.31 -23.58
CA LEU A 300 13.35 0.76 -22.37
C LEU A 300 14.75 1.34 -22.70
N SER A 301 14.89 1.93 -23.89
CA SER A 301 16.17 2.48 -24.39
C SER A 301 16.71 3.65 -23.56
N GLY A 302 15.87 4.27 -22.71
CA GLY A 302 16.33 5.26 -21.73
C GLY A 302 16.93 4.65 -20.46
N LEU A 303 16.80 3.33 -20.24
CA LEU A 303 17.44 2.61 -19.14
C LEU A 303 18.79 2.04 -19.56
N THR A 304 18.88 1.38 -20.71
CA THR A 304 20.08 0.66 -21.18
C THR A 304 20.32 0.89 -22.68
N ALA A 305 21.59 0.85 -23.11
CA ALA A 305 21.98 1.14 -24.50
C ALA A 305 21.75 -0.03 -25.49
N GLY A 306 21.61 -1.26 -24.98
CA GLY A 306 21.67 -2.49 -25.78
C GLY A 306 20.33 -2.98 -26.36
N GLY A 307 19.21 -2.38 -25.97
CA GLY A 307 17.88 -2.87 -26.33
C GLY A 307 17.57 -4.26 -25.73
N GLY A 308 16.40 -4.81 -26.06
CA GLY A 308 15.99 -6.17 -25.66
C GLY A 308 15.80 -6.36 -24.15
N LEU A 309 15.60 -5.27 -23.40
CA LEU A 309 15.29 -5.29 -21.98
C LEU A 309 13.77 -5.23 -21.78
N THR A 310 13.21 -6.19 -21.05
CA THR A 310 11.81 -6.19 -20.60
C THR A 310 11.74 -6.23 -19.08
N VAL A 311 10.67 -5.69 -18.51
CA VAL A 311 10.29 -5.96 -17.13
C VAL A 311 9.88 -7.43 -17.02
N SER A 312 10.63 -8.22 -16.25
CA SER A 312 10.39 -9.65 -16.11
C SER A 312 9.39 -9.96 -15.00
N THR A 313 9.51 -9.27 -13.86
CA THR A 313 8.64 -9.49 -12.71
C THR A 313 8.54 -8.23 -11.86
N ILE A 314 7.38 -8.06 -11.22
CA ILE A 314 7.12 -6.96 -10.29
C ILE A 314 6.66 -7.55 -8.97
N ILE A 315 7.56 -7.51 -8.00
CA ILE A 315 7.39 -8.14 -6.70
C ILE A 315 6.97 -7.09 -5.69
N HIS A 316 5.90 -7.35 -4.95
CA HIS A 316 5.41 -6.43 -3.93
C HIS A 316 5.18 -7.10 -2.58
N LYS A 317 5.60 -6.46 -1.48
CA LYS A 317 5.33 -6.92 -0.11
C LYS A 317 4.79 -5.78 0.75
N ALA A 318 3.71 -6.06 1.47
CA ALA A 318 3.06 -5.15 2.38
C ALA A 318 2.91 -5.82 3.75
N MET A 319 3.54 -5.23 4.76
CA MET A 319 3.42 -5.66 6.15
C MET A 319 2.68 -4.59 6.95
N LEU A 320 1.67 -5.00 7.72
CA LEU A 320 0.88 -4.11 8.55
C LEU A 320 0.69 -4.73 9.93
N GLU A 321 1.04 -3.98 10.96
CA GLU A 321 0.80 -4.37 12.36
C GLU A 321 -0.08 -3.32 13.06
N VAL A 322 -1.27 -3.74 13.47
CA VAL A 322 -2.22 -2.96 14.26
C VAL A 322 -2.35 -3.63 15.63
N THR A 323 -1.75 -3.00 16.62
CA THR A 323 -1.79 -3.42 18.02
C THR A 323 -2.32 -2.26 18.86
N GLU A 324 -2.35 -2.43 20.19
CA GLU A 324 -2.83 -1.38 21.09
C GLU A 324 -2.01 -0.08 21.01
N GLY A 325 -0.80 -0.16 20.45
CA GLY A 325 0.15 0.93 20.37
C GLY A 325 0.81 1.22 21.72
N HIS A 326 1.93 1.93 21.68
CA HIS A 326 2.49 2.62 22.83
C HIS A 326 2.29 4.11 22.56
N SER A 327 1.35 4.74 23.26
CA SER A 327 1.20 6.19 23.28
C SER A 327 1.48 6.68 24.69
N GLU A 328 2.19 7.79 24.83
CA GLU A 328 2.33 8.49 26.11
C GLU A 328 1.00 9.15 26.54
N ILE A 329 0.05 9.28 25.61
CA ILE A 329 -1.29 9.80 25.86
C ILE A 329 -2.21 8.62 26.19
N THR A 330 -2.28 8.29 27.47
CA THR A 330 -3.35 7.46 28.00
C THR A 330 -4.69 8.18 27.75
N PRO A 331 -5.75 7.52 27.26
CA PRO A 331 -7.07 8.16 27.04
C PRO A 331 -7.72 8.75 28.31
N THR A 332 -7.05 8.69 29.46
CA THR A 332 -7.53 9.14 30.76
C THR A 332 -7.56 10.66 30.94
N THR A 333 -7.12 11.47 29.97
CA THR A 333 -7.21 12.95 30.06
C THR A 333 -8.48 13.55 29.42
N HIS A 334 -9.40 12.72 28.94
CA HIS A 334 -10.80 13.12 28.68
C HIS A 334 -11.71 12.33 29.63
N THR A 335 -11.67 12.73 30.91
CA THR A 335 -12.43 12.18 32.05
C THR A 335 -13.94 12.41 32.00
N SER A 336 -14.51 12.51 30.81
CA SER A 336 -15.96 12.53 30.63
C SER A 336 -16.33 11.17 30.06
N THR A 337 -16.92 10.30 30.90
CA THR A 337 -17.70 9.16 30.40
C THR A 337 -18.55 9.65 29.25
N VAL A 338 -18.35 9.08 28.06
CA VAL A 338 -19.12 9.48 26.89
C VAL A 338 -20.57 9.13 27.19
N GLU A 339 -21.46 10.13 27.20
CA GLU A 339 -22.88 9.88 27.35
C GLU A 339 -23.41 9.25 26.06
N ASN A 340 -23.96 8.03 26.15
CA ASN A 340 -24.54 7.27 25.04
C ASN A 340 -23.59 7.11 23.83
N PRO A 341 -22.44 6.43 23.98
CA PRO A 341 -21.50 6.26 22.88
C PRO A 341 -22.06 5.36 21.78
N GLU A 342 -21.74 5.68 20.52
CA GLU A 342 -21.96 4.80 19.37
C GLU A 342 -21.01 3.59 19.45
N ILE A 343 -21.52 2.39 19.16
CA ILE A 343 -20.68 1.18 19.16
C ILE A 343 -20.21 0.91 17.74
N PHE A 344 -18.91 1.04 17.50
CA PHE A 344 -18.29 0.67 16.23
C PHE A 344 -17.49 -0.63 16.42
N LYS A 345 -18.07 -1.75 16.00
CA LYS A 345 -17.53 -3.09 16.25
C LYS A 345 -17.07 -3.77 14.97
N VAL A 346 -15.77 -3.93 14.82
CA VAL A 346 -15.14 -4.54 13.64
C VAL A 346 -14.98 -6.05 13.85
N ASP A 347 -16.11 -6.75 13.95
CA ASP A 347 -16.17 -8.20 14.20
C ASP A 347 -16.60 -9.03 12.97
N ARG A 348 -16.47 -8.45 11.79
CA ARG A 348 -16.81 -9.03 10.49
C ARG A 348 -15.92 -8.43 9.39
N PRO A 349 -15.90 -9.00 8.16
CA PRO A 349 -15.09 -8.51 7.06
C PRO A 349 -15.22 -7.00 6.83
N PHE A 350 -14.08 -6.34 6.62
CA PHE A 350 -14.00 -4.89 6.47
C PHE A 350 -12.91 -4.49 5.46
N LEU A 351 -13.01 -3.25 4.96
CA LEU A 351 -11.95 -2.61 4.20
C LEU A 351 -11.24 -1.58 5.09
N PHE A 352 -9.97 -1.31 4.82
CA PHE A 352 -9.27 -0.22 5.49
C PHE A 352 -8.29 0.49 4.55
N PHE A 353 -8.00 1.74 4.90
CA PHE A 353 -6.93 2.54 4.30
C PHE A 353 -5.96 3.00 5.38
N ILE A 354 -4.68 3.11 5.04
CA ILE A 354 -3.77 3.99 5.77
C ILE A 354 -3.52 5.20 4.87
N LEU A 355 -4.00 6.37 5.31
CA LEU A 355 -3.93 7.62 4.54
C LEU A 355 -2.90 8.57 5.14
N HIS A 356 -2.13 9.22 4.28
CA HIS A 356 -1.37 10.40 4.64
C HIS A 356 -2.26 11.64 4.50
N LYS A 357 -2.59 12.31 5.61
CA LYS A 357 -3.64 13.32 5.66
C LYS A 357 -3.31 14.58 4.85
N GLU A 358 -2.05 15.04 4.91
CA GLU A 358 -1.62 16.28 4.24
C GLU A 358 -1.70 16.16 2.71
N THR A 359 -1.24 15.04 2.16
CA THR A 359 -1.23 14.83 0.70
C THR A 359 -2.43 14.07 0.16
N TRP A 360 -3.25 13.48 1.03
CA TRP A 360 -4.34 12.56 0.70
C TRP A 360 -3.87 11.30 -0.06
N THR A 361 -2.64 10.86 0.21
CA THR A 361 -2.04 9.68 -0.43
C THR A 361 -2.45 8.42 0.32
N ILE A 362 -2.82 7.38 -0.43
CA ILE A 362 -3.09 6.05 0.11
C ILE A 362 -1.75 5.32 0.25
N LEU A 363 -1.36 5.00 1.49
CA LEU A 363 -0.16 4.21 1.77
C LEU A 363 -0.46 2.72 1.73
N PHE A 364 -1.61 2.32 2.30
CA PHE A 364 -2.11 0.95 2.28
C PHE A 364 -3.58 0.97 1.91
N TYR A 365 -3.98 -0.04 1.14
CA TYR A 365 -5.38 -0.41 0.98
C TYR A 365 -5.50 -1.91 1.21
N GLY A 366 -6.52 -2.28 1.98
CA GLY A 366 -6.71 -3.68 2.29
C GLY A 366 -8.13 -4.09 2.58
N ARG A 367 -8.38 -5.38 2.35
CA ARG A 367 -9.55 -6.14 2.78
C ARG A 367 -9.10 -7.18 3.78
N ILE A 368 -9.78 -7.21 4.92
CA ILE A 368 -9.67 -8.29 5.90
C ILE A 368 -10.99 -9.06 5.85
N SER A 369 -10.93 -10.28 5.35
CA SER A 369 -12.06 -11.21 5.23
C SER A 369 -12.01 -12.29 6.33
N THR A 370 -10.80 -12.69 6.73
CA THR A 370 -10.57 -13.71 7.75
C THR A 370 -9.41 -13.28 8.66
N LEU A 371 -9.42 -13.73 9.92
CA LEU A 371 -8.37 -13.45 10.92
C LEU A 371 -7.95 -14.74 11.63
#